data_AF-C6SBD9-F1
#
_entry.id   AF-C6SBD9-F1
#
_cell.length_a   1.000
_cell.length_b   1.000
_cell.length_c   1.000
_cell.angle_alpha   90.00
_cell.angle_beta   90.00
_cell.angle_gamma   90.00
#
_symmetry.space_group_name_H-M   'P 1'
#
loop_
_entity.id
_entity.type
_entity.pdbx_description
1 polymer ?
#
loop_
_entity_poly.entity_id
_entity_poly.type
_entity_poly.pdbx_seq_one_letter_code
_entity_poly.pdbx_strand_id
1 'polypeptide(L)'
;MPATSKAPLPTPGCCAANNPTSSTAKWRALFQPAPLPPKSFRRKPKSSTTRTVWTRQPTPKSPSSSTSWACTSSATVNTSAKNSSATASPPAGLPTPTTHSPPPPEFHFRKTKKECAVLGTLSRLDTVRAVHLMLDILKKMVDRGMPVRLNVAGIGEEMDNLKAQAKRLGIEDKVTFLGGVRDLTGYFKEVDILVNTPHCVGDHGAGVGNNILEAGLYDTPVVTYNMAGISEMVITGQTGYCIPFGDDEAFIEAVDTLIKHPELRSQMGKALHKHVETLCSDDEIYRTTMAAYEM
;
A
#
# COMPACT_ATOMS: atom_id res chain seq x y z
N MET A 1 11.23 77.57 -38.59
CA MET A 1 10.54 77.06 -37.38
C MET A 1 9.14 76.61 -37.77
N PRO A 2 8.82 75.32 -37.63
CA PRO A 2 7.44 74.91 -37.38
C PRO A 2 7.31 73.90 -36.23
N ALA A 3 6.09 73.84 -35.71
CA ALA A 3 5.62 73.12 -34.55
C ALA A 3 5.59 71.59 -34.70
N THR A 4 5.73 70.86 -33.60
CA THR A 4 5.28 69.47 -33.47
C THR A 4 4.38 69.31 -32.25
N SER A 5 3.23 68.69 -32.53
CA SER A 5 2.08 68.44 -31.66
C SER A 5 2.31 67.19 -30.80
N LYS A 6 1.93 67.27 -29.52
CA LYS A 6 1.86 66.16 -28.55
C LYS A 6 0.47 65.51 -28.61
N ALA A 7 0.42 64.18 -28.68
CA ALA A 7 -0.80 63.40 -28.45
C ALA A 7 -0.96 63.03 -26.95
N PRO A 8 -2.19 62.98 -26.39
CA PRO A 8 -2.42 62.73 -24.97
C PRO A 8 -2.71 61.26 -24.62
N LEU A 9 -2.37 60.90 -23.37
CA LEU A 9 -2.73 59.67 -22.65
C LEU A 9 -4.23 59.60 -22.35
N PRO A 10 -4.86 58.41 -22.31
CA PRO A 10 -6.20 58.26 -21.76
C PRO A 10 -6.19 58.06 -20.23
N THR A 11 -7.11 58.76 -19.57
CA THR A 11 -7.45 58.72 -18.14
C THR A 11 -8.31 57.49 -17.75
N PRO A 12 -8.37 57.14 -16.45
CA PRO A 12 -9.14 56.00 -15.94
C PRO A 12 -10.58 56.41 -15.58
N GLY A 13 -11.55 55.54 -15.90
CA GLY A 13 -12.97 55.68 -15.53
C GLY A 13 -13.41 54.59 -14.55
N CYS A 14 -14.03 55.02 -13.45
CA CYS A 14 -14.48 54.26 -12.29
C CYS A 14 -15.86 53.56 -12.44
N CYS A 15 -16.09 52.64 -11.47
CA CYS A 15 -17.37 52.13 -10.93
C CYS A 15 -18.08 51.04 -11.77
N ALA A 16 -18.68 49.97 -11.24
CA ALA A 16 -19.11 49.67 -9.87
C ALA A 16 -19.17 48.15 -9.61
N ALA A 17 -19.31 47.81 -8.33
CA ALA A 17 -19.47 46.48 -7.77
C ALA A 17 -20.64 45.66 -8.36
N ASN A 18 -20.44 44.34 -8.45
CA ASN A 18 -21.49 43.34 -8.22
C ASN A 18 -20.84 41.98 -7.87
N ASN A 19 -21.24 41.45 -6.72
CA ASN A 19 -21.03 40.07 -6.31
C ASN A 19 -21.93 39.17 -7.20
N PRO A 20 -21.52 37.94 -7.53
CA PRO A 20 -22.33 36.85 -7.00
C PRO A 20 -21.55 35.59 -6.61
N THR A 21 -22.13 34.98 -5.58
CA THR A 21 -22.03 33.59 -5.15
C THR A 21 -22.31 32.57 -6.27
N SER A 22 -21.83 31.34 -6.04
CA SER A 22 -22.16 30.07 -6.70
C SER A 22 -21.32 29.62 -7.92
N SER A 23 -20.36 28.72 -7.68
CA SER A 23 -19.84 27.81 -8.71
C SER A 23 -19.44 26.43 -8.16
N THR A 24 -20.15 25.93 -7.15
CA THR A 24 -20.03 24.53 -6.68
C THR A 24 -20.90 23.53 -7.47
N ALA A 25 -21.43 23.90 -8.63
CA ALA A 25 -22.45 23.12 -9.35
C ALA A 25 -22.08 22.67 -10.79
N LYS A 26 -20.79 22.53 -11.14
CA LYS A 26 -20.39 22.09 -12.51
C LYS A 26 -19.49 20.86 -12.63
N TRP A 27 -19.23 20.10 -11.56
CA TRP A 27 -18.44 18.86 -11.63
C TRP A 27 -19.21 17.56 -11.35
N ARG A 28 -20.56 17.60 -11.38
CA ARG A 28 -21.40 16.47 -10.96
C ARG A 28 -22.15 15.73 -12.09
N ALA A 29 -21.74 15.85 -13.35
CA ALA A 29 -22.51 15.32 -14.48
C ALA A 29 -21.71 14.55 -15.55
N LEU A 30 -20.61 13.86 -15.20
CA LEU A 30 -19.83 13.09 -16.20
C LEU A 30 -19.39 11.67 -15.79
N PHE A 31 -19.98 11.07 -14.75
CA PHE A 31 -19.74 9.64 -14.47
C PHE A 31 -21.02 8.96 -13.95
N GLN A 32 -21.82 8.43 -14.87
CA GLN A 32 -22.65 7.25 -14.62
C GLN A 32 -22.16 6.14 -15.56
N PRO A 33 -21.81 4.94 -15.05
CA PRO A 33 -21.45 3.84 -15.93
C PRO A 33 -22.70 3.26 -16.60
N ALA A 34 -22.65 3.10 -17.91
CA ALA A 34 -23.66 2.37 -18.68
C ALA A 34 -23.63 0.87 -18.33
N PRO A 35 -24.78 0.17 -18.29
CA PRO A 35 -24.81 -1.27 -18.02
C PRO A 35 -24.19 -2.07 -19.17
N LEU A 36 -23.36 -3.06 -18.82
CA LEU A 36 -22.70 -3.95 -19.77
C LEU A 36 -23.71 -4.93 -20.43
N PRO A 37 -23.56 -5.27 -21.72
CA PRO A 37 -24.44 -6.23 -22.39
C PRO A 37 -24.15 -7.67 -21.92
N PRO A 38 -25.16 -8.58 -21.94
CA PRO A 38 -25.00 -9.95 -21.47
C PRO A 38 -24.05 -10.76 -22.37
N LYS A 39 -23.05 -11.40 -21.76
CA LYS A 39 -22.12 -12.32 -22.45
C LYS A 39 -22.83 -13.64 -22.73
N SER A 40 -23.08 -13.94 -24.01
CA SER A 40 -23.53 -15.27 -24.44
C SER A 40 -22.32 -16.22 -24.55
N PHE A 41 -22.22 -17.18 -23.62
CA PHE A 41 -21.18 -18.20 -23.66
C PHE A 41 -21.66 -19.39 -24.51
N ARG A 42 -21.27 -19.45 -25.78
CA ARG A 42 -21.45 -20.65 -26.62
C ARG A 42 -20.41 -21.70 -26.22
N ARG A 43 -20.85 -22.78 -25.56
CA ARG A 43 -20.02 -23.98 -25.31
C ARG A 43 -19.62 -24.64 -26.64
N LYS A 44 -18.31 -24.77 -26.89
CA LYS A 44 -17.79 -25.70 -27.93
C LYS A 44 -17.79 -27.14 -27.39
N PRO A 45 -18.05 -28.16 -28.21
CA PRO A 45 -18.08 -29.56 -27.78
C PRO A 45 -16.66 -30.08 -27.49
N LYS A 46 -16.58 -30.99 -26.52
CA LYS A 46 -15.35 -31.65 -26.05
C LYS A 46 -14.75 -32.53 -27.15
N SER A 47 -13.50 -32.28 -27.55
CA SER A 47 -12.66 -33.27 -28.22
C SER A 47 -11.90 -34.10 -27.19
N SER A 48 -11.83 -35.40 -27.43
CA SER A 48 -11.09 -36.37 -26.63
C SER A 48 -9.58 -36.06 -26.68
N THR A 49 -8.94 -36.01 -25.52
CA THR A 49 -7.47 -35.99 -25.44
C THR A 49 -7.03 -37.08 -24.48
N THR A 50 -6.36 -38.09 -25.03
CA THR A 50 -5.72 -39.19 -24.30
C THR A 50 -4.64 -38.63 -23.38
N ARG A 51 -4.78 -38.83 -22.07
CA ARG A 51 -3.81 -38.38 -21.07
C ARG A 51 -2.80 -39.51 -20.81
N THR A 52 -1.56 -39.31 -21.28
CA THR A 52 -0.42 -40.16 -20.90
C THR A 52 -0.08 -39.91 -19.43
N VAL A 53 -0.25 -40.94 -18.59
CA VAL A 53 0.09 -40.91 -17.17
C VAL A 53 1.53 -41.36 -17.01
N TRP A 54 2.40 -40.49 -16.50
CA TRP A 54 3.74 -40.85 -16.07
C TRP A 54 3.67 -41.42 -14.66
N THR A 55 3.94 -42.72 -14.50
CA THR A 55 4.09 -43.37 -13.20
C THR A 55 5.55 -43.28 -12.72
N ARG A 56 5.76 -42.70 -11.54
CA ARG A 56 7.07 -42.75 -10.84
C ARG A 56 7.30 -44.16 -10.30
N GLN A 57 8.44 -44.76 -10.63
CA GLN A 57 8.93 -45.94 -9.92
C GLN A 57 9.59 -45.54 -8.59
N PRO A 58 9.38 -46.30 -7.50
CA PRO A 58 10.05 -46.05 -6.22
C PRO A 58 11.50 -46.54 -6.23
N THR A 59 12.43 -45.69 -5.82
CA THR A 59 13.83 -46.04 -5.55
C THR A 59 14.01 -46.52 -4.09
N PRO A 60 15.01 -47.38 -3.79
CA PRO A 60 15.20 -47.94 -2.46
C PRO A 60 15.84 -46.95 -1.48
N LYS A 61 15.41 -47.02 -0.21
CA LYS A 61 15.92 -46.24 0.94
C LYS A 61 17.22 -46.82 1.51
N SER A 62 18.02 -45.93 2.12
CA SER A 62 19.05 -46.24 3.14
C SER A 62 19.22 -45.01 4.07
N PRO A 63 19.58 -45.17 5.36
CA PRO A 63 18.85 -44.53 6.47
C PRO A 63 19.65 -43.45 7.24
N SER A 64 18.95 -42.56 7.94
CA SER A 64 19.35 -42.13 9.30
C SER A 64 18.21 -41.45 10.08
N SER A 65 18.04 -41.96 11.30
CA SER A 65 17.43 -41.37 12.50
C SER A 65 16.10 -40.60 12.40
N SER A 66 15.00 -41.34 12.58
CA SER A 66 13.74 -40.79 13.10
C SER A 66 13.47 -41.35 14.50
N THR A 67 13.32 -40.45 15.47
CA THR A 67 12.79 -40.73 16.81
C THR A 67 11.39 -41.33 16.70
N SER A 68 11.22 -42.53 17.25
CA SER A 68 9.97 -43.30 17.27
C SER A 68 9.02 -42.76 18.33
N TRP A 69 7.76 -42.54 17.96
CA TRP A 69 6.61 -42.60 18.87
C TRP A 69 5.73 -43.76 18.40
N ALA A 70 5.65 -44.81 19.22
CA ALA A 70 4.80 -45.97 18.96
C ALA A 70 3.36 -45.67 19.42
N CYS A 71 2.40 -45.90 18.52
CA CYS A 71 0.98 -45.92 18.84
C CYS A 71 0.58 -47.36 19.18
N THR A 72 0.28 -47.64 20.45
CA THR A 72 -0.29 -48.92 20.89
C THR A 72 -1.65 -48.65 21.49
N SER A 73 -2.71 -49.07 20.79
CA SER A 73 -3.67 -50.07 21.28
C SER A 73 -4.91 -50.12 20.39
N SER A 74 -5.27 -51.36 20.09
CA SER A 74 -6.43 -51.80 19.33
C SER A 74 -7.70 -51.62 20.18
N ALA A 75 -8.78 -51.11 19.59
CA ALA A 75 -10.11 -51.20 20.17
C ALA A 75 -11.08 -51.79 19.14
N THR A 76 -11.52 -53.01 19.44
CA THR A 76 -12.54 -53.78 18.73
C THR A 76 -13.88 -53.03 18.78
N VAL A 77 -14.47 -52.75 17.62
CA VAL A 77 -15.83 -52.20 17.52
C VAL A 77 -16.81 -53.34 17.77
N ASN A 78 -17.58 -53.23 18.85
CA ASN A 78 -18.73 -54.10 19.10
C ASN A 78 -20.01 -53.30 18.88
N THR A 79 -20.71 -53.57 17.78
CA THR A 79 -22.00 -52.98 17.45
C THR A 79 -23.11 -53.72 18.17
N SER A 80 -23.69 -53.11 19.22
CA SER A 80 -25.00 -53.51 19.71
C SER A 80 -25.87 -52.27 19.92
N ALA A 81 -26.81 -52.09 18.99
CA ALA A 81 -27.86 -51.10 19.05
C ALA A 81 -28.82 -51.39 20.22
N LYS A 82 -29.10 -50.36 21.03
CA LYS A 82 -30.34 -50.25 21.79
C LYS A 82 -30.88 -48.84 21.61
N ASN A 83 -32.04 -48.77 20.97
CA ASN A 83 -32.88 -47.58 20.91
C ASN A 83 -33.42 -47.28 22.30
N SER A 84 -33.15 -46.08 22.80
CA SER A 84 -33.93 -45.44 23.84
C SER A 84 -33.98 -43.94 23.54
N SER A 85 -35.17 -43.48 23.19
CA SER A 85 -35.53 -42.09 22.97
C SER A 85 -35.31 -41.28 24.26
N ALA A 86 -34.22 -40.54 24.31
CA ALA A 86 -34.02 -39.45 25.26
C ALA A 86 -33.90 -38.16 24.46
N THR A 87 -34.90 -37.30 24.55
CA THR A 87 -34.86 -35.91 24.09
C THR A 87 -33.79 -35.19 24.92
N ALA A 88 -32.56 -35.15 24.41
CA ALA A 88 -31.51 -34.33 24.98
C ALA A 88 -31.74 -32.88 24.53
N SER A 89 -32.14 -32.02 25.47
CA SER A 89 -32.04 -30.57 25.27
C SER A 89 -30.58 -30.21 24.94
N PRO A 90 -30.33 -29.26 24.02
CA PRO A 90 -28.96 -28.84 23.74
C PRO A 90 -28.34 -28.27 25.02
N PRO A 91 -27.08 -28.58 25.33
CA PRO A 91 -26.42 -28.00 26.50
C PRO A 91 -26.43 -26.48 26.37
N ALA A 92 -26.77 -25.82 27.48
CA ALA A 92 -26.77 -24.37 27.61
C ALA A 92 -25.47 -23.77 27.07
N GLY A 93 -25.61 -22.64 26.37
CA GLY A 93 -24.60 -22.00 25.53
C GLY A 93 -23.20 -22.01 26.10
N LEU A 94 -22.23 -22.31 25.22
CA LEU A 94 -20.84 -21.97 25.43
C LEU A 94 -20.78 -20.49 25.86
N PRO A 95 -20.05 -20.15 26.94
CA PRO A 95 -19.82 -18.75 27.26
C PRO A 95 -19.19 -18.11 26.02
N THR A 96 -19.82 -17.06 25.48
CA THR A 96 -19.18 -16.17 24.52
C THR A 96 -17.85 -15.77 25.15
N PRO A 97 -16.71 -15.92 24.45
CA PRO A 97 -15.47 -15.37 24.97
C PRO A 97 -15.71 -13.87 25.06
N THR A 98 -15.86 -13.36 26.28
CA THR A 98 -15.71 -11.93 26.52
C THR A 98 -14.24 -11.64 26.29
N THR A 99 -13.87 -11.43 25.04
CA THR A 99 -12.66 -10.70 24.70
C THR A 99 -12.85 -9.29 25.23
N HIS A 100 -12.61 -9.11 26.53
CA HIS A 100 -12.05 -7.87 27.01
C HIS A 100 -10.66 -7.75 26.40
N SER A 101 -10.62 -7.47 25.10
CA SER A 101 -9.42 -6.93 24.50
C SER A 101 -9.10 -5.68 25.31
N PRO A 102 -7.90 -5.59 25.92
CA PRO A 102 -7.51 -4.34 26.53
C PRO A 102 -7.71 -3.23 25.49
N PRO A 103 -8.14 -2.02 25.90
CA PRO A 103 -8.17 -0.89 24.97
C PRO A 103 -6.81 -0.86 24.27
N PRO A 104 -6.79 -0.70 22.93
CA PRO A 104 -5.54 -0.71 22.19
C PRO A 104 -4.58 0.24 22.91
N PRO A 105 -3.32 -0.18 23.15
CA PRO A 105 -2.38 0.67 23.85
C PRO A 105 -2.40 2.04 23.17
N GLU A 106 -2.58 3.11 23.94
CA GLU A 106 -2.52 4.47 23.40
C GLU A 106 -1.10 4.70 22.87
N PHE A 107 -0.90 4.37 21.59
CA PHE A 107 0.38 4.45 20.93
C PHE A 107 0.56 5.90 20.48
N HIS A 108 1.04 6.73 21.38
CA HIS A 108 1.38 8.12 21.08
C HIS A 108 2.65 8.15 20.22
N PHE A 109 2.46 7.98 18.92
CA PHE A 109 3.53 8.01 17.96
C PHE A 109 3.94 9.44 17.62
N ARG A 110 5.23 9.76 17.78
CA ARG A 110 5.76 11.10 17.51
C ARG A 110 7.04 11.02 16.70
N LYS A 111 7.07 11.79 15.59
CA LYS A 111 8.25 11.95 14.74
C LYS A 111 9.36 12.73 15.45
N THR A 112 10.61 12.37 15.15
CA THR A 112 11.81 13.10 15.59
C THR A 112 11.89 14.45 14.84
N LYS A 113 12.27 15.54 15.52
CA LYS A 113 12.53 16.84 14.85
C LYS A 113 13.88 16.81 14.14
N LYS A 114 13.96 17.31 12.90
CA LYS A 114 15.13 17.22 12.03
C LYS A 114 15.30 18.46 11.16
N GLU A 115 16.53 18.71 10.71
CA GLU A 115 16.86 19.81 9.78
C GLU A 115 16.49 19.49 8.32
N CYS A 116 16.30 18.21 8.00
CA CYS A 116 16.08 17.68 6.66
C CYS A 116 14.96 16.63 6.73
N ALA A 117 14.12 16.59 5.70
CA ALA A 117 13.07 15.57 5.60
C ALA A 117 13.71 14.19 5.30
N VAL A 118 13.25 13.17 6.02
CA VAL A 118 13.72 11.79 5.82
C VAL A 118 12.64 11.00 5.09
N LEU A 119 12.93 10.65 3.84
CA LEU A 119 12.14 9.72 3.05
C LEU A 119 12.51 8.30 3.47
N GLY A 120 11.54 7.39 3.45
CA GLY A 120 11.77 5.97 3.78
C GLY A 120 11.19 5.04 2.73
N THR A 121 11.95 4.03 2.30
CA THR A 121 11.43 2.86 1.61
C THR A 121 11.56 1.65 2.53
N LEU A 122 10.49 0.86 2.63
CA LEU A 122 10.47 -0.38 3.40
C LEU A 122 9.95 -1.50 2.49
N SER A 123 10.80 -2.43 2.08
CA SER A 123 10.40 -3.50 1.15
C SER A 123 11.46 -4.60 1.01
N ARG A 124 11.14 -5.65 0.23
CA ARG A 124 12.19 -6.50 -0.37
C ARG A 124 12.95 -5.68 -1.41
N LEU A 125 14.27 -5.83 -1.49
CA LEU A 125 15.08 -5.15 -2.50
C LEU A 125 15.20 -6.02 -3.74
N ASP A 126 14.12 -6.06 -4.52
CA ASP A 126 14.03 -6.75 -5.80
C ASP A 126 13.66 -5.79 -6.94
N THR A 127 13.62 -6.32 -8.15
CA THR A 127 13.29 -5.55 -9.36
C THR A 127 11.83 -5.08 -9.40
N VAL A 128 10.93 -5.77 -8.71
CA VAL A 128 9.50 -5.44 -8.64
C VAL A 128 9.25 -4.22 -7.75
N ARG A 129 9.99 -4.09 -6.65
CA ARG A 129 9.94 -2.90 -5.79
C ARG A 129 10.67 -1.70 -6.39
N ALA A 130 11.52 -1.95 -7.37
CA ALA A 130 12.13 -0.95 -8.25
C ALA A 130 12.71 0.27 -7.51
N VAL A 131 13.44 0.01 -6.41
CA VAL A 131 14.09 1.05 -5.60
C VAL A 131 15.13 1.84 -6.40
N HIS A 132 15.62 1.28 -7.51
CA HIS A 132 16.51 1.98 -8.45
C HIS A 132 15.85 3.24 -9.01
N LEU A 133 14.54 3.23 -9.28
CA LEU A 133 13.79 4.42 -9.73
C LEU A 133 13.75 5.48 -8.63
N MET A 134 13.59 5.07 -7.37
CA MET A 134 13.63 6.00 -6.24
C MET A 134 15.00 6.67 -6.10
N LEU A 135 16.11 5.97 -6.41
CA LEU A 135 17.44 6.59 -6.40
C LEU A 135 17.59 7.65 -7.51
N ASP A 136 17.04 7.40 -8.69
CA ASP A 136 17.04 8.37 -9.80
C ASP A 136 16.17 9.60 -9.46
N ILE A 137 15.00 9.39 -8.85
CA ILE A 137 14.14 10.47 -8.34
C ILE A 137 14.85 11.26 -7.24
N LEU A 138 15.50 10.58 -6.29
CA LEU A 138 16.25 11.24 -5.22
C LEU A 138 17.37 12.11 -5.79
N LYS A 139 18.08 11.65 -6.83
CA LYS A 139 19.09 12.46 -7.52
C LYS A 139 18.50 13.76 -8.05
N LYS A 140 17.34 13.69 -8.73
CA LYS A 140 16.64 14.89 -9.23
C LYS A 140 16.25 15.85 -8.11
N MET A 141 15.78 15.33 -6.97
CA MET A 141 15.46 16.16 -5.79
C MET A 141 16.70 16.86 -5.21
N VAL A 142 17.80 16.12 -5.08
CA VAL A 142 19.09 16.64 -4.58
C VAL A 142 19.64 17.73 -5.51
N ASP A 143 19.56 17.54 -6.83
CA ASP A 143 19.99 18.53 -7.82
C ASP A 143 19.17 19.83 -7.77
N ARG A 144 17.92 19.76 -7.33
CA ARG A 144 17.06 20.91 -7.06
C ARG A 144 17.34 21.59 -5.71
N GLY A 145 18.29 21.06 -4.94
CA GLY A 145 18.63 21.57 -3.61
C GLY A 145 17.57 21.25 -2.55
N MET A 146 16.72 20.25 -2.77
CA MET A 146 15.73 19.86 -1.77
C MET A 146 16.42 19.26 -0.52
N PRO A 147 16.00 19.64 0.70
CA PRO A 147 16.59 19.11 1.94
C PRO A 147 16.01 17.72 2.24
N VAL A 148 16.47 16.71 1.50
CA VAL A 148 16.01 15.31 1.61
C VAL A 148 17.15 14.31 1.81
N ARG A 149 16.84 13.25 2.57
CA ARG A 149 17.63 12.02 2.65
C ARG A 149 16.71 10.81 2.51
N LEU A 150 17.27 9.67 2.13
CA LEU A 150 16.54 8.43 1.94
C LEU A 150 17.07 7.33 2.85
N ASN A 151 16.18 6.73 3.63
CA ASN A 151 16.43 5.50 4.36
C ASN A 151 15.86 4.33 3.55
N VAL A 152 16.72 3.38 3.17
CA VAL A 152 16.35 2.15 2.47
C VAL A 152 16.35 1.01 3.47
N ALA A 153 15.17 0.59 3.90
CA ALA A 153 14.96 -0.55 4.79
C ALA A 153 14.50 -1.76 3.99
N GLY A 154 15.24 -2.86 4.10
CA GLY A 154 15.00 -4.05 3.30
C GLY A 154 16.25 -4.86 3.05
N ILE A 155 16.03 -6.09 2.60
CA ILE A 155 17.05 -6.98 2.06
C ILE A 155 16.56 -7.56 0.74
N GLY A 156 17.48 -7.92 -0.15
CA GLY A 156 17.18 -8.52 -1.43
C GLY A 156 18.39 -8.49 -2.36
N GLU A 157 18.25 -9.17 -3.48
CA GLU A 157 19.29 -9.36 -4.50
C GLU A 157 19.79 -8.05 -5.11
N GLU A 158 18.98 -6.99 -5.09
CA GLU A 158 19.35 -5.69 -5.66
C GLU A 158 20.21 -4.83 -4.72
N MET A 159 20.47 -5.25 -3.48
CA MET A 159 21.19 -4.44 -2.48
C MET A 159 22.51 -3.86 -2.99
N ASP A 160 23.37 -4.69 -3.60
CA ASP A 160 24.68 -4.25 -4.09
C ASP A 160 24.56 -3.36 -5.34
N ASN A 161 23.59 -3.66 -6.22
CA ASN A 161 23.29 -2.86 -7.40
C ASN A 161 22.83 -1.44 -7.01
N LEU A 162 21.96 -1.33 -6.00
CA LEU A 162 21.44 -0.07 -5.49
C LEU A 162 22.54 0.78 -4.83
N LYS A 163 23.41 0.16 -4.02
CA LYS A 163 24.57 0.86 -3.44
C LYS A 163 25.51 1.38 -4.54
N ALA A 164 25.79 0.56 -5.54
CA ALA A 164 26.61 0.97 -6.68
C ALA A 164 25.96 2.10 -7.49
N GLN A 165 24.63 2.09 -7.66
CA GLN A 165 23.90 3.17 -8.33
C GLN A 165 23.97 4.47 -7.52
N ALA A 166 23.73 4.43 -6.20
CA ALA A 166 23.84 5.61 -5.34
C ALA A 166 25.23 6.28 -5.44
N LYS A 167 26.29 5.46 -5.48
CA LYS A 167 27.67 5.93 -5.73
C LYS A 167 27.84 6.54 -7.13
N ARG A 168 27.38 5.87 -8.19
CA ARG A 168 27.45 6.40 -9.57
C ARG A 168 26.71 7.72 -9.74
N LEU A 169 25.58 7.87 -9.06
CA LEU A 169 24.78 9.10 -9.05
C LEU A 169 25.38 10.19 -8.14
N GLY A 170 26.37 9.88 -7.30
CA GLY A 170 26.98 10.84 -6.39
C GLY A 170 26.07 11.27 -5.22
N ILE A 171 25.16 10.40 -4.79
CA ILE A 171 24.18 10.65 -3.71
C ILE A 171 24.34 9.70 -2.52
N GLU A 172 25.47 9.02 -2.42
CA GLU A 172 25.76 8.04 -1.37
C GLU A 172 25.70 8.64 0.05
N ASP A 173 25.98 9.93 0.21
CA ASP A 173 25.85 10.65 1.48
C ASP A 173 24.38 10.94 1.85
N LYS A 174 23.46 10.88 0.87
CA LYS A 174 22.02 11.10 1.06
C LYS A 174 21.23 9.82 1.26
N VAL A 175 21.83 8.65 1.06
CA VAL A 175 21.15 7.35 1.14
C VAL A 175 21.73 6.51 2.28
N THR A 176 20.87 6.04 3.19
CA THR A 176 21.26 5.10 4.25
C THR A 176 20.60 3.76 4.02
N PHE A 177 21.39 2.72 3.73
CA PHE A 177 20.90 1.34 3.63
C PHE A 177 20.90 0.70 5.02
N LEU A 178 19.71 0.45 5.56
CA LEU A 178 19.51 -0.05 6.92
C LEU A 178 19.53 -1.59 7.02
N GLY A 179 19.44 -2.29 5.89
CA GLY A 179 19.24 -3.73 5.87
C GLY A 179 17.85 -4.11 6.40
N GLY A 180 17.72 -5.32 6.95
CA GLY A 180 16.45 -5.79 7.50
C GLY A 180 16.09 -5.08 8.81
N VAL A 181 14.97 -4.38 8.82
CA VAL A 181 14.47 -3.65 9.98
C VAL A 181 13.43 -4.50 10.72
N ARG A 182 13.62 -4.70 12.03
CA ARG A 182 12.63 -5.34 12.92
C ARG A 182 11.92 -4.33 13.82
N ASP A 183 12.60 -3.27 14.23
CA ASP A 183 11.99 -2.18 14.99
C ASP A 183 11.35 -1.17 14.04
N LEU A 184 10.10 -1.45 13.66
CA LEU A 184 9.30 -0.56 12.83
C LEU A 184 8.98 0.76 13.55
N THR A 185 8.87 0.73 14.88
CA THR A 185 8.61 1.95 15.66
C THR A 185 9.79 2.91 15.54
N GLY A 186 11.01 2.42 15.76
CA GLY A 186 12.23 3.20 15.58
C GLY A 186 12.38 3.71 14.15
N TYR A 187 12.11 2.85 13.15
CA TYR A 187 12.19 3.24 11.74
C TYR A 187 11.20 4.34 11.37
N PHE A 188 9.91 4.17 11.66
CA PHE A 188 8.91 5.16 11.29
C PHE A 188 9.01 6.43 12.14
N LYS A 189 9.53 6.39 13.38
CA LYS A 189 9.83 7.62 14.14
C LYS A 189 10.77 8.55 13.38
N GLU A 190 11.69 7.94 12.62
CA GLU A 190 12.66 8.65 11.82
C GLU A 190 12.11 9.00 10.41
N VAL A 191 11.31 8.16 9.78
CA VAL A 191 10.79 8.44 8.44
C VAL A 191 9.66 9.46 8.47
N ASP A 192 9.79 10.56 7.75
CA ASP A 192 8.75 11.60 7.64
C ASP A 192 7.69 11.26 6.59
N ILE A 193 8.12 10.67 5.46
CA ILE A 193 7.29 10.34 4.31
C ILE A 193 7.72 8.95 3.82
N LEU A 194 6.79 8.01 3.72
CA LEU A 194 7.08 6.75 3.04
C LEU A 194 7.02 7.00 1.53
N VAL A 195 8.08 6.62 0.82
CA VAL A 195 8.12 6.66 -0.64
C VAL A 195 8.15 5.24 -1.21
N ASN A 196 7.44 5.02 -2.31
CA ASN A 196 7.28 3.68 -2.88
C ASN A 196 7.22 3.76 -4.41
N THR A 197 8.14 3.11 -5.11
CA THR A 197 8.26 3.16 -6.58
C THR A 197 8.04 1.78 -7.23
N PRO A 198 6.97 1.05 -6.88
CA PRO A 198 6.77 -0.30 -7.38
C PRO A 198 6.60 -0.30 -8.90
N HIS A 199 7.18 -1.31 -9.54
CA HIS A 199 6.98 -1.60 -10.95
C HIS A 199 6.45 -3.03 -11.07
N CYS A 200 5.14 -3.17 -10.86
CA CYS A 200 4.47 -4.46 -10.77
C CYS A 200 3.48 -4.60 -11.92
N VAL A 201 3.82 -5.39 -12.93
CA VAL A 201 2.96 -5.62 -14.10
C VAL A 201 2.14 -6.89 -13.88
N GLY A 202 0.81 -6.82 -13.83
CA GLY A 202 -0.05 -8.00 -13.63
C GLY A 202 -0.11 -8.45 -12.15
N ASP A 203 -0.39 -9.74 -11.91
CA ASP A 203 -0.65 -10.29 -10.56
C ASP A 203 0.63 -10.59 -9.73
N HIS A 204 1.66 -9.75 -9.87
CA HIS A 204 2.97 -9.98 -9.23
C HIS A 204 2.99 -9.61 -7.73
N GLY A 205 1.88 -9.81 -7.02
CA GLY A 205 1.81 -9.69 -5.56
C GLY A 205 1.93 -8.26 -5.02
N ALA A 206 1.74 -7.25 -5.86
CA ALA A 206 1.47 -5.91 -5.39
C ALA A 206 -0.02 -5.77 -5.15
N GLY A 207 -0.51 -6.31 -4.02
CA GLY A 207 -1.69 -5.72 -3.43
C GLY A 207 -1.41 -4.26 -3.02
N VAL A 208 -2.11 -3.78 -2.02
CA VAL A 208 -1.85 -2.46 -1.43
C VAL A 208 -0.41 -2.30 -0.91
N GLY A 209 0.29 -3.40 -0.60
CA GLY A 209 1.67 -3.40 -0.10
C GLY A 209 1.74 -3.20 1.40
N ASN A 210 2.39 -4.13 2.11
CA ASN A 210 2.48 -4.09 3.58
C ASN A 210 3.13 -2.80 4.09
N ASN A 211 4.09 -2.24 3.35
CA ASN A 211 4.76 -1.00 3.74
C ASN A 211 3.82 0.21 3.81
N ILE A 212 2.78 0.25 2.97
CA ILE A 212 1.74 1.29 3.00
C ILE A 212 0.85 1.11 4.23
N LEU A 213 0.46 -0.13 4.53
CA LEU A 213 -0.31 -0.45 5.74
C LEU A 213 0.48 -0.10 7.00
N GLU A 214 1.75 -0.52 7.06
CA GLU A 214 2.67 -0.21 8.16
C GLU A 214 2.83 1.31 8.31
N ALA A 215 3.03 2.05 7.21
CA ALA A 215 3.09 3.52 7.27
C ALA A 215 1.81 4.15 7.84
N GLY A 216 0.64 3.60 7.49
CA GLY A 216 -0.64 3.99 8.07
C GLY A 216 -0.68 3.80 9.58
N LEU A 217 -0.26 2.63 10.09
CA LEU A 217 -0.21 2.35 11.53
C LEU A 217 0.74 3.28 12.32
N TYR A 218 1.62 4.00 11.62
CA TYR A 218 2.57 4.94 12.19
C TYR A 218 2.34 6.38 11.71
N ASP A 219 1.10 6.78 11.42
CA ASP A 219 0.73 8.15 11.01
C ASP A 219 1.67 8.74 9.93
N THR A 220 2.11 7.92 8.97
CA THR A 220 3.11 8.32 7.97
C THR A 220 2.46 8.43 6.60
N PRO A 221 2.38 9.62 5.98
CA PRO A 221 1.82 9.74 4.65
C PRO A 221 2.71 9.06 3.61
N VAL A 222 2.10 8.66 2.51
CA VAL A 222 2.74 7.88 1.44
C VAL A 222 2.75 8.67 0.13
N VAL A 223 3.90 8.70 -0.55
CA VAL A 223 3.99 9.08 -1.97
C VAL A 223 4.42 7.86 -2.75
N THR A 224 3.61 7.45 -3.73
CA THR A 224 3.80 6.18 -4.43
C THR A 224 3.42 6.29 -5.90
N TYR A 225 4.04 5.46 -6.74
CA TYR A 225 3.42 5.19 -8.04
C TYR A 225 2.13 4.40 -7.87
N ASN A 226 1.19 4.66 -8.77
CA ASN A 226 -0.09 3.98 -8.88
C ASN A 226 0.10 2.67 -9.64
N MET A 227 0.20 1.59 -8.88
CA MET A 227 0.26 0.22 -9.39
C MET A 227 -0.75 -0.65 -8.67
N ALA A 228 -1.34 -1.58 -9.42
CA ALA A 228 -2.30 -2.56 -8.93
C ALA A 228 -3.46 -1.93 -8.12
N GLY A 229 -3.55 -2.18 -6.81
CA GLY A 229 -4.62 -1.68 -5.94
C GLY A 229 -4.19 -0.57 -4.99
N ILE A 230 -3.00 0.02 -5.15
CA ILE A 230 -2.46 1.00 -4.19
C ILE A 230 -3.37 2.23 -4.01
N SER A 231 -4.09 2.64 -5.06
CA SER A 231 -5.05 3.75 -5.01
C SER A 231 -6.23 3.53 -4.05
N GLU A 232 -6.49 2.29 -3.62
CA GLU A 232 -7.51 2.00 -2.60
C GLU A 232 -7.06 2.44 -1.21
N MET A 233 -5.76 2.45 -0.93
CA MET A 233 -5.18 2.91 0.35
C MET A 233 -4.65 4.34 0.27
N VAL A 234 -3.97 4.68 -0.83
CA VAL A 234 -3.38 6.00 -1.04
C VAL A 234 -4.30 6.84 -1.93
N ILE A 235 -5.17 7.60 -1.29
CA ILE A 235 -6.11 8.51 -1.93
C ILE A 235 -5.41 9.87 -2.05
N THR A 236 -5.10 10.26 -3.28
CA THR A 236 -4.39 11.51 -3.58
C THR A 236 -5.06 12.72 -2.94
N GLY A 237 -4.29 13.48 -2.15
CA GLY A 237 -4.75 14.67 -1.43
C GLY A 237 -5.44 14.39 -0.10
N GLN A 238 -5.61 13.13 0.29
CA GLN A 238 -6.27 12.75 1.55
C GLN A 238 -5.35 11.92 2.45
N THR A 239 -4.86 10.77 1.97
CA THR A 239 -3.99 9.86 2.74
C THR A 239 -2.54 9.85 2.25
N GLY A 240 -2.28 10.56 1.15
CA GLY A 240 -0.98 10.66 0.50
C GLY A 240 -1.11 11.09 -0.95
N TYR A 241 -0.17 10.68 -1.80
CA TYR A 241 -0.18 10.93 -3.24
C TYR A 241 0.07 9.62 -4.00
N CYS A 242 -0.89 9.23 -4.83
CA CYS A 242 -0.79 8.10 -5.74
C CYS A 242 -0.63 8.62 -7.17
N ILE A 243 0.59 8.53 -7.68
CA ILE A 243 1.06 9.21 -8.89
C ILE A 243 1.08 8.24 -10.06
N PRO A 244 0.66 8.62 -11.28
CA PRO A 244 0.82 7.77 -12.46
C PRO A 244 2.26 7.27 -12.62
N PHE A 245 2.44 6.01 -13.00
CA PHE A 245 3.76 5.43 -13.14
C PHE A 245 4.59 6.15 -14.21
N GLY A 246 5.85 6.46 -13.88
CA GLY A 246 6.78 7.17 -14.75
C GLY A 246 6.65 8.70 -14.72
N ASP A 247 5.69 9.25 -13.96
CA ASP A 247 5.58 10.70 -13.75
C ASP A 247 6.45 11.13 -12.55
N ASP A 248 7.77 11.15 -12.77
CA ASP A 248 8.75 11.52 -11.75
C ASP A 248 8.58 12.97 -11.28
N GLU A 249 8.13 13.86 -12.16
CA GLU A 249 7.94 15.27 -11.82
C GLU A 249 6.79 15.44 -10.83
N ALA A 250 5.64 14.83 -11.10
CA ALA A 250 4.53 14.82 -10.15
C ALA A 250 4.90 14.13 -8.83
N PHE A 251 5.74 13.09 -8.88
CA PHE A 251 6.27 12.44 -7.67
C PHE A 251 7.11 13.41 -6.84
N ILE A 252 8.03 14.15 -7.48
CA ILE A 252 8.89 15.13 -6.83
C ILE A 252 8.07 16.28 -6.24
N GLU A 253 7.09 16.79 -6.99
CA GLU A 253 6.19 17.87 -6.54
C GLU A 253 5.34 17.46 -5.33
N ALA A 254 4.86 16.22 -5.31
CA ALA A 254 4.13 15.67 -4.16
C ALA A 254 5.02 15.60 -2.90
N VAL A 255 6.26 15.12 -3.04
CA VAL A 255 7.22 15.08 -1.93
C VAL A 255 7.56 16.50 -1.47
N ASP A 256 7.86 17.42 -2.39
CA ASP A 256 8.17 18.82 -2.07
C ASP A 256 7.01 19.51 -1.32
N THR A 257 5.77 19.24 -1.76
CA THR A 257 4.56 19.74 -1.08
C THR A 257 4.51 19.29 0.38
N LEU A 258 4.75 18.01 0.64
CA LEU A 258 4.75 17.45 2.00
C LEU A 258 5.94 17.91 2.86
N ILE A 259 7.07 18.24 2.25
CA ILE A 259 8.22 18.82 2.94
C ILE A 259 7.90 20.25 3.40
N LYS A 260 7.29 21.04 2.52
CA LYS A 260 6.95 22.45 2.78
C LYS A 260 5.79 22.65 3.76
N HIS A 261 4.92 21.65 3.89
CA HIS A 261 3.70 21.71 4.71
C HIS A 261 3.66 20.56 5.75
N PRO A 262 4.42 20.65 6.86
CA PRO A 262 4.46 19.61 7.90
C PRO A 262 3.09 19.29 8.53
N GLU A 263 2.20 20.28 8.59
CA GLU A 263 0.82 20.15 9.04
C GLU A 263 -0.01 19.28 8.09
N LEU A 264 0.13 19.49 6.77
CA LEU A 264 -0.51 18.66 5.76
C LEU A 264 0.02 17.23 5.84
N ARG A 265 1.34 17.09 6.00
CA ARG A 265 2.00 15.79 6.19
C ARG A 265 1.43 15.03 7.40
N SER A 266 1.29 15.72 8.54
CA SER A 266 0.69 15.16 9.76
C SER A 266 -0.79 14.79 9.57
N GLN A 267 -1.56 15.66 8.91
CA GLN A 267 -2.97 15.42 8.61
C GLN A 267 -3.16 14.20 7.72
N MET A 268 -2.40 14.10 6.62
CA MET A 268 -2.46 12.97 5.70
C MET A 268 -2.03 11.66 6.36
N GLY A 269 -0.99 11.70 7.20
CA GLY A 269 -0.56 10.54 7.98
C GLY A 269 -1.67 9.97 8.86
N LYS A 270 -2.33 10.83 9.64
CA LYS A 270 -3.48 10.45 10.48
C LYS A 270 -4.69 9.98 9.67
N ALA A 271 -4.92 10.59 8.51
CA ALA A 271 -5.97 10.15 7.60
C ALA A 271 -5.68 8.75 7.06
N LEU A 272 -4.43 8.45 6.70
CA LEU A 272 -4.01 7.11 6.29
C LEU A 272 -4.17 6.10 7.43
N HIS A 273 -3.77 6.44 8.66
CA HIS A 273 -3.97 5.60 9.85
C HIS A 273 -5.42 5.17 9.97
N LYS A 274 -6.35 6.14 10.01
CA LYS A 274 -7.77 5.87 10.12
C LYS A 274 -8.31 5.03 8.96
N HIS A 275 -7.82 5.29 7.74
CA HIS A 275 -8.22 4.56 6.55
C HIS A 275 -7.80 3.10 6.61
N VAL A 276 -6.56 2.83 7.04
CA VAL A 276 -6.04 1.48 7.28
C VAL A 276 -6.82 0.77 8.39
N GLU A 277 -7.05 1.42 9.54
CA GLU A 277 -7.86 0.84 10.62
C GLU A 277 -9.27 0.45 10.15
N THR A 278 -9.86 1.24 9.25
CA THR A 278 -11.21 0.98 8.74
C THR A 278 -11.19 -0.21 7.77
N LEU A 279 -10.39 -0.13 6.71
CA LEU A 279 -10.39 -1.13 5.63
C LEU A 279 -9.74 -2.46 6.02
N CYS A 280 -8.83 -2.45 6.99
CA CYS A 280 -8.15 -3.65 7.47
C CYS A 280 -8.71 -4.16 8.80
N SER A 281 -9.89 -3.69 9.21
CA SER A 281 -10.61 -4.27 10.36
C SER A 281 -11.10 -5.68 10.04
N ASP A 282 -11.13 -6.54 11.06
CA ASP A 282 -11.63 -7.92 10.92
C ASP A 282 -13.04 -7.96 10.32
N ASP A 283 -13.91 -7.05 10.77
CA ASP A 283 -15.28 -6.93 10.29
C ASP A 283 -15.34 -6.56 8.79
N GLU A 284 -14.56 -5.57 8.36
CA GLU A 284 -14.56 -5.11 6.97
C GLU A 284 -13.93 -6.13 6.03
N ILE A 285 -12.84 -6.78 6.44
CA ILE A 285 -12.22 -7.88 5.69
C ILE A 285 -13.21 -9.03 5.54
N TYR A 286 -13.88 -9.44 6.63
CA TYR A 286 -14.87 -10.51 6.58
C TYR A 286 -16.04 -10.15 5.65
N ARG A 287 -16.62 -8.96 5.83
CA ARG A 287 -17.76 -8.47 5.05
C ARG A 287 -17.45 -8.44 3.56
N THR A 288 -16.32 -7.85 3.17
CA THR A 288 -15.91 -7.72 1.75
C THR A 288 -15.58 -9.08 1.13
N THR A 289 -14.93 -9.96 1.90
CA THR A 289 -14.63 -11.33 1.45
C THR A 289 -15.91 -12.13 1.18
N MET A 290 -16.85 -12.16 2.12
CA MET A 290 -18.11 -12.91 1.94
C MET A 290 -18.94 -12.36 0.78
N ALA A 291 -19.02 -11.03 0.65
CA ALA A 291 -19.72 -10.39 -0.46
C ALA A 291 -19.17 -10.80 -1.84
N ALA A 292 -17.87 -11.10 -1.96
CA ALA A 292 -17.27 -11.57 -3.21
C ALA A 292 -17.65 -13.01 -3.58
N TYR A 293 -17.98 -13.86 -2.60
CA TYR A 293 -18.42 -15.24 -2.83
C TYR A 293 -19.93 -15.38 -3.03
N GLU A 294 -20.71 -14.37 -2.66
CA GLU A 294 -22.17 -14.32 -2.85
C GLU A 294 -22.58 -13.82 -4.25
N MET A 295 -21.61 -13.49 -5.11
CA MET A 295 -21.80 -13.08 -6.52
C MET A 295 -22.07 -14.26 -7.46
#